data_AF-A0A0A0ILQ5-F1
#
_entry.id   AF-A0A0A0ILQ5-F1
#
_cell.length_a   1.000
_cell.length_b   1.000
_cell.length_c   1.000
_cell.angle_alpha   90.00
_cell.angle_beta   90.00
_cell.angle_gamma   90.00
#
_symmetry.space_group_name_H-M   'P 1'
#
loop_
_entity.id
_entity.type
_entity.pdbx_description
1 polymer ?
#
loop_
_entity_poly.entity_id
_entity_poly.type
_entity_poly.pdbx_seq_one_letter_code
_entity_poly.pdbx_strand_id
1 'polypeptide(L)'
;MSKINIIDAICGAGKTQYAIQMMNNSNVIENKFIYITPFLKEVDRVKKSVTTRKFYEPTLAGGEGSKYKDFENLLTQGKNIVSTHNLFTRINTDILDKIKYNNYTLILDEVINVTEN
;
A
#
# COMPACT_ATOMS: atom_id res chain seq x y z
N MET A 1 5.75 6.83 18.87
CA MET A 1 6.53 5.71 18.30
C MET A 1 5.65 5.03 17.26
N SER A 2 6.07 4.95 16.00
CA SER A 2 5.29 4.21 14.97
C SER A 2 5.54 2.71 15.16
N LYS A 3 4.48 1.91 15.24
CA LYS A 3 4.59 0.45 15.39
C LYS A 3 4.96 -0.17 14.03
N ILE A 4 6.09 -0.88 13.97
CA ILE A 4 6.50 -1.66 12.81
C ILE A 4 6.23 -3.13 13.11
N ASN A 5 5.52 -3.81 12.21
CA ASN A 5 5.30 -5.25 12.29
C ASN A 5 5.95 -5.91 11.07
N ILE A 6 6.77 -6.94 11.30
CA ILE A 6 7.42 -7.72 10.24
C ILE A 6 6.80 -9.12 10.23
N ILE A 7 6.33 -9.56 9.06
CA ILE A 7 5.79 -10.90 8.84
C ILE A 7 6.71 -11.59 7.85
N ASP A 8 7.57 -12.48 8.36
CA ASP A 8 8.47 -13.30 7.54
C ASP A 8 7.95 -14.74 7.46
N ALA A 9 7.79 -15.21 6.24
CA ALA A 9 7.35 -16.56 5.92
C ALA A 9 7.76 -16.90 4.49
N ILE A 10 7.89 -18.19 4.18
CA ILE A 10 8.24 -18.64 2.83
C ILE A 10 7.25 -18.13 1.76
N CYS A 11 7.69 -18.00 0.51
CA CYS A 11 6.79 -17.75 -0.62
C CYS A 11 5.74 -18.87 -0.69
N GLY A 12 4.48 -18.52 -0.96
CA GLY A 12 3.38 -19.48 -0.93
C GLY A 12 2.76 -19.74 0.45
N ALA A 13 3.35 -19.24 1.55
CA ALA A 13 2.78 -19.38 2.90
C ALA A 13 1.49 -18.56 3.16
N GLY A 14 0.98 -17.84 2.16
CA GLY A 14 -0.25 -17.07 2.28
C GLY A 14 -0.11 -15.66 2.89
N LYS A 15 1.09 -15.04 2.86
CA LYS A 15 1.31 -13.67 3.38
C LYS A 15 0.35 -12.63 2.82
N THR A 16 0.18 -12.60 1.49
CA THR A 16 -0.77 -11.68 0.86
C THR A 16 -2.21 -11.97 1.29
N GLN A 17 -2.58 -13.26 1.43
CA GLN A 17 -3.91 -13.65 1.91
C GLN A 17 -4.15 -13.18 3.34
N TYR A 18 -3.14 -13.31 4.21
CA TYR A 18 -3.16 -12.78 5.56
C TYR A 18 -3.38 -11.26 5.55
N ALA A 19 -2.64 -10.52 4.71
CA ALA A 19 -2.80 -9.07 4.61
C ALA A 19 -4.20 -8.66 4.11
N ILE A 20 -4.76 -9.38 3.14
CA ILE A 20 -6.13 -9.17 2.65
C ILE A 20 -7.15 -9.40 3.77
N GLN A 21 -7.02 -10.49 4.54
CA GLN A 21 -7.90 -10.77 5.68
C GLN A 21 -7.77 -9.70 6.76
N MET A 22 -6.55 -9.27 7.07
CA MET A 22 -6.29 -8.20 8.04
C MET A 22 -6.98 -6.91 7.61
N MET A 23 -6.84 -6.51 6.34
CA MET A 23 -7.52 -5.32 5.80
C MET A 23 -9.04 -5.46 5.81
N ASN A 24 -9.58 -6.66 5.54
CA ASN A 24 -11.02 -6.89 5.61
C ASN A 24 -11.57 -6.84 7.04
N ASN A 25 -10.84 -7.37 8.01
CA ASN A 25 -11.30 -7.46 9.40
C ASN A 25 -11.03 -6.17 10.21
N SER A 26 -10.29 -5.21 9.64
CA SER A 26 -9.97 -3.94 10.29
C SER A 26 -11.18 -2.98 10.31
N ASN A 27 -11.19 -2.03 11.25
CA ASN A 27 -12.23 -1.00 11.30
C ASN A 27 -12.17 -0.14 10.02
N VAL A 28 -13.30 -0.02 9.32
CA VAL A 28 -13.38 0.72 8.04
C VAL A 28 -13.33 2.24 8.20
N ILE A 29 -13.69 2.75 9.39
CA ILE A 29 -13.70 4.18 9.71
C ILE A 29 -12.31 4.62 10.18
N GLU A 30 -11.67 3.80 11.02
CA GLU A 30 -10.43 4.18 11.70
C GLU A 30 -9.18 3.81 10.90
N ASN A 31 -9.23 2.76 10.07
CA ASN A 31 -8.05 2.25 9.38
C ASN A 31 -8.07 2.59 7.89
N LYS A 32 -7.00 3.26 7.44
CA LYS A 32 -6.69 3.48 6.03
C LYS A 32 -5.42 2.74 5.66
N PHE A 33 -5.42 2.12 4.49
CA PHE A 33 -4.33 1.26 4.06
C PHE A 33 -3.64 1.77 2.80
N ILE A 34 -2.33 1.59 2.77
CA ILE A 34 -1.51 1.63 1.55
C ILE A 34 -0.89 0.24 1.40
N TYR A 35 -1.20 -0.46 0.32
CA TYR A 35 -0.67 -1.78 0.02
C TYR A 35 0.29 -1.71 -1.17
N ILE A 36 1.53 -2.11 -0.96
CA ILE A 36 2.58 -2.07 -1.98
C ILE A 36 3.07 -3.49 -2.25
N THR A 37 3.17 -3.87 -3.52
CA THR A 37 3.51 -5.23 -3.94
C THR A 37 4.36 -5.23 -5.20
N PRO A 38 5.20 -6.25 -5.49
CA PRO A 38 5.98 -6.27 -6.71
C PRO A 38 5.15 -6.41 -8.00
N PHE A 39 3.98 -7.05 -7.95
CA PHE A 39 3.30 -7.50 -9.16
C PHE A 39 1.93 -6.85 -9.40
N LEU A 40 1.62 -6.50 -10.65
CA LEU A 40 0.30 -5.96 -11.04
C LEU A 40 -0.86 -6.94 -10.75
N LYS A 41 -0.64 -8.24 -10.89
CA LYS A 41 -1.65 -9.26 -10.53
C LYS A 41 -2.06 -9.17 -9.06
N GLU A 42 -1.15 -8.73 -8.20
CA GLU A 42 -1.40 -8.57 -6.77
C GLU A 42 -2.18 -7.30 -6.46
N VAL A 43 -1.93 -6.24 -7.22
CA VAL A 43 -2.76 -5.04 -7.22
C VAL A 43 -4.21 -5.40 -7.56
N ASP A 44 -4.42 -6.18 -8.62
CA ASP A 44 -5.76 -6.65 -9.00
C ASP A 44 -6.37 -7.59 -7.96
N ARG A 45 -5.57 -8.48 -7.37
CA ARG A 45 -6.03 -9.38 -6.31
C ARG A 45 -6.53 -8.60 -5.10
N VAL A 46 -5.78 -7.61 -4.61
CA VAL A 46 -6.19 -6.77 -3.48
C VAL A 46 -7.48 -6.01 -3.80
N LYS A 47 -7.58 -5.38 -4.99
CA LYS A 47 -8.80 -4.66 -5.42
C LYS A 47 -10.03 -5.56 -5.45
N LYS A 48 -9.88 -6.84 -5.84
CA LYS A 48 -10.98 -7.81 -5.94
C LYS A 48 -11.33 -8.48 -4.62
N SER A 49 -10.34 -8.78 -3.79
CA SER A 49 -10.50 -9.62 -2.59
C SER A 49 -10.75 -8.82 -1.31
N VAL A 50 -10.39 -7.52 -1.28
CA VAL A 50 -10.79 -6.64 -0.18
C VAL A 50 -12.15 -6.03 -0.50
N THR A 51 -13.19 -6.53 0.15
CA THR A 51 -14.60 -6.18 -0.13
C THR A 51 -15.18 -5.17 0.85
N THR A 52 -14.55 -5.01 2.01
CA THR A 52 -15.01 -4.09 3.08
C THR A 52 -14.69 -2.62 2.83
N ARG A 53 -13.76 -2.33 1.92
CA ARG A 53 -13.33 -0.98 1.57
C ARG A 53 -12.83 -0.93 0.13
N LYS A 54 -12.97 0.22 -0.51
CA LYS A 54 -12.53 0.41 -1.89
C LYS A 54 -11.05 0.80 -1.94
N PHE A 55 -10.28 0.04 -2.72
CA PHE A 55 -8.90 0.36 -3.07
C PHE A 55 -8.81 1.09 -4.40
N TYR A 56 -7.90 2.07 -4.45
CA TYR A 56 -7.61 2.86 -5.63
C TYR A 56 -6.17 2.61 -6.05
N GLU A 57 -5.98 2.35 -7.33
CA GLU A 57 -4.66 2.30 -7.95
C GLU A 57 -4.37 3.65 -8.58
N PRO A 58 -3.22 4.28 -8.32
CA PRO A 58 -2.83 5.50 -9.00
C PRO A 58 -2.76 5.28 -10.51
N THR A 59 -3.33 6.19 -11.29
CA THR A 59 -3.46 6.06 -12.75
C THR A 59 -2.68 7.15 -13.49
N LEU A 60 -2.43 6.93 -14.78
CA LEU A 60 -1.70 7.86 -15.66
C LEU A 60 -2.60 8.91 -16.31
N ALA A 61 -3.70 9.32 -15.67
CA ALA A 61 -4.59 10.34 -16.23
C ALA A 61 -3.85 11.70 -16.30
N GLY A 62 -3.06 11.89 -17.37
CA GLY A 62 -2.22 13.08 -17.61
C GLY A 62 -0.74 12.87 -17.99
N GLY A 63 -0.24 11.64 -18.22
CA GLY A 63 1.16 11.36 -18.66
C GLY A 63 2.12 10.85 -17.56
N GLU A 64 3.42 10.63 -17.84
CA GLU A 64 4.34 9.92 -16.91
C GLU A 64 4.56 10.60 -15.54
N GLY A 65 4.53 11.94 -15.46
CA GLY A 65 4.57 12.67 -14.19
C GLY A 65 3.26 12.61 -13.39
N SER A 66 2.17 12.13 -13.99
CA SER A 66 0.83 12.17 -13.39
C SER A 66 0.58 11.08 -12.36
N LYS A 67 1.21 9.90 -12.46
CA LYS A 67 0.91 8.76 -11.56
C LYS A 67 1.32 9.03 -10.11
N TYR A 68 2.48 9.68 -9.91
CA TYR A 68 2.91 10.11 -8.57
C TYR A 68 2.01 11.21 -8.03
N LYS A 69 1.66 12.19 -8.86
CA LYS A 69 0.72 13.25 -8.48
C LYS A 69 -0.67 12.70 -8.13
N ASP A 70 -1.14 11.68 -8.86
CA ASP A 70 -2.39 10.99 -8.56
C ASP A 70 -2.29 10.25 -7.23
N PHE A 71 -1.16 9.60 -6.94
CA PHE A 71 -0.91 9.01 -5.62
C PHE A 71 -0.98 10.07 -4.50
N GLU A 72 -0.37 11.24 -4.67
CA GLU A 72 -0.49 12.35 -3.71
C GLU A 72 -1.93 12.85 -3.54
N ASN A 73 -2.68 12.93 -4.63
CA ASN A 73 -4.09 13.32 -4.60
C ASN A 73 -4.92 12.29 -3.82
N LEU A 74 -4.69 10.99 -4.05
CA LEU A 74 -5.36 9.91 -3.35
C LEU A 74 -5.03 9.91 -1.85
N LEU A 75 -3.77 10.18 -1.49
CA LEU A 75 -3.34 10.35 -0.09
C LEU A 75 -4.07 11.51 0.58
N THR A 76 -4.11 12.67 -0.09
CA THR A 76 -4.79 13.88 0.41
C THR A 76 -6.28 13.65 0.60
N GLN A 77 -6.90 12.83 -0.26
CA GLN A 77 -8.30 12.44 -0.16
C GLN A 77 -8.57 11.33 0.88
N GLY A 78 -7.54 10.79 1.54
CA GLY A 78 -7.72 9.73 2.53
C GLY A 78 -8.17 8.39 1.94
N LYS A 79 -7.90 8.11 0.65
CA LYS A 79 -8.31 6.86 -0.01
C LYS A 79 -7.45 5.68 0.45
N ASN A 80 -7.98 4.46 0.40
CA ASN A 80 -7.15 3.25 0.49
C ASN A 80 -6.44 3.06 -0.86
N ILE A 81 -5.12 2.86 -0.83
CA ILE A 81 -4.29 2.88 -2.03
C ILE A 81 -3.61 1.53 -2.20
N VAL A 82 -3.55 1.05 -3.44
CA VAL A 82 -2.75 -0.12 -3.81
C VAL A 82 -1.86 0.23 -4.99
N SER A 83 -0.59 -0.16 -4.93
CA SER A 83 0.34 0.10 -6.03
C SER A 83 1.50 -0.87 -6.06
N THR A 84 2.37 -0.71 -7.05
CA THR A 84 3.58 -1.52 -7.17
C THR A 84 4.79 -0.87 -6.50
N HIS A 85 5.82 -1.68 -6.21
CA HIS A 85 7.12 -1.18 -5.72
C HIS A 85 7.70 -0.08 -6.61
N ASN A 86 7.53 -0.15 -7.94
CA ASN A 86 8.05 0.85 -8.88
C ASN A 86 7.50 2.26 -8.65
N LEU A 87 6.27 2.41 -8.14
CA LEU A 87 5.76 3.73 -7.75
C LEU A 87 6.30 4.14 -6.39
N PHE A 88 6.46 3.17 -5.49
CA PHE A 88 6.93 3.36 -4.12
C PHE A 88 8.42 3.73 -4.04
N THR A 89 9.26 3.28 -4.98
CA THR A 89 10.69 3.68 -5.04
C THR A 89 10.91 5.18 -5.24
N ARG A 90 9.87 5.93 -5.63
CA ARG A 90 9.89 7.38 -5.80
C ARG A 90 9.43 8.16 -4.56
N ILE A 91 9.14 7.47 -3.46
CA ILE A 91 8.68 8.10 -2.22
C ILE A 91 9.82 8.85 -1.55
N ASN A 92 9.52 10.08 -1.16
CA ASN A 92 10.40 10.96 -0.41
C ASN A 92 9.88 11.19 1.02
N THR A 93 10.60 12.00 1.80
CA THR A 93 10.24 12.36 3.18
C THR A 93 8.86 13.00 3.29
N ASP A 94 8.49 13.87 2.35
CA ASP A 94 7.20 14.58 2.37
C ASP A 94 6.02 13.60 2.29
N ILE A 95 6.15 12.56 1.47
CA ILE A 95 5.13 11.51 1.37
C ILE A 95 5.06 10.69 2.65
N LEU A 96 6.21 10.32 3.24
CA LEU A 96 6.23 9.60 4.51
C LEU A 96 5.54 10.40 5.61
N ASP A 97 5.76 11.71 5.65
CA ASP A 97 5.08 12.61 6.58
C ASP A 97 3.57 12.68 6.32
N LYS A 98 3.13 12.75 5.06
CA LYS A 98 1.69 12.68 4.70
C LYS A 98 1.07 11.34 5.10
N ILE A 99 1.76 10.22 4.91
CA ILE A 99 1.31 8.88 5.31
C ILE A 99 1.11 8.84 6.83
N LYS A 100 2.10 9.34 7.58
CA LYS A 100 2.07 9.38 9.04
C LYS A 100 0.99 10.33 9.57
N TYR A 101 0.92 11.55 9.03
CA TYR A 101 -0.07 12.56 9.43
C TYR A 101 -1.50 12.07 9.20
N ASN A 102 -1.74 11.38 8.09
CA ASN A 102 -3.06 10.83 7.76
C ASN A 102 -3.35 9.49 8.45
N ASN A 103 -2.48 9.01 9.35
CA ASN A 103 -2.64 7.76 10.11
C ASN A 103 -2.89 6.52 9.22
N TYR A 104 -2.13 6.41 8.13
CA TYR A 104 -2.16 5.23 7.26
C TYR A 104 -1.40 4.06 7.88
N THR A 105 -1.92 2.86 7.69
CA THR A 105 -1.15 1.62 7.81
C THR A 105 -0.53 1.29 6.46
N LEU A 106 0.79 1.29 6.40
CA LEU A 106 1.57 0.91 5.22
C LEU A 106 1.90 -0.59 5.29
N ILE A 107 1.49 -1.34 4.28
CA ILE A 107 1.80 -2.76 4.11
C ILE A 107 2.71 -2.89 2.89
N LEU A 108 3.91 -3.44 3.10
CA LEU A 108 4.87 -3.72 2.03
C LEU A 108 4.97 -5.25 1.86
N ASP A 109 4.48 -5.74 0.72
CA ASP A 109 4.48 -7.16 0.38
C ASP A 109 5.75 -7.53 -0.41
N GLU A 110 6.31 -8.71 -0.13
CA GLU A 110 7.52 -9.24 -0.77
C GLU A 110 8.68 -8.24 -0.86
N VAL A 111 8.96 -7.54 0.24
CA VAL A 111 10.16 -6.70 0.36
C VAL A 111 11.35 -7.56 0.72
N ILE A 112 12.39 -7.53 -0.12
CA ILE A 112 13.69 -8.09 0.23
C ILE A 112 14.32 -7.14 1.25
N ASN A 113 14.78 -7.69 2.37
CA ASN A 113 15.39 -6.94 3.47
C ASN A 113 16.36 -5.90 2.92
N VAL A 114 16.11 -4.62 3.21
CA VAL A 114 17.04 -3.51 2.87
C VAL A 114 18.14 -3.49 3.93
N THR A 115 18.91 -4.57 4.00
CA THR A 115 20.13 -4.63 4.79
C THR A 115 21.29 -4.70 3.81
N GLU A 116 21.81 -3.53 3.45
CA GLU A 116 23.22 -3.42 3.06
C GLU A 116 24.04 -3.29 4.34
N ASN A 117 25.20 -3.95 4.35
CA ASN A 117 26.17 -3.96 5.45
C ASN A 117 26.64 -2.56 5.88
#